data_AF-G7GE47-F1
#
_entry.id   AF-G7GE47-F1
#
_cell.length_a   1.000
_cell.length_b   1.000
_cell.length_c   1.000
_cell.angle_alpha   90.00
_cell.angle_beta   90.00
_cell.angle_gamma   90.00
#
_symmetry.space_group_name_H-M   'P 1'
#
loop_
_entity.id
_entity.type
_entity.pdbx_description
1 polymer ?
#
loop_
_entity_poly.entity_id
_entity_poly.type
_entity_poly.pdbx_seq_one_letter_code
_entity_poly.pdbx_strand_id
1 'polypeptide(L)'
;MGSIKQKNIQRIHHVSGEHYFHEALAAKKGVVLILPHFGTWEVMNAWLSQHTQITILYKPVKNPDADRFVRDARSREQANLVPTDESGVRQIFKALKQGGTTAILPDHTPDHGGEMVNYFGIPLASSSLSAKLIQKTKAAALLLYTKRNDQDGFDIVIEPINPQIYQGTAEDGTLIIHQSLEQLIRRYPEHYHWSYKRFSANKALKKIYDIDEKEALEKVDEVRNQAMQQHNI
;
A
#
# COMPACT_ATOMS: atom_id res chain seq x y z
N MET A 1 -31.43 -5.52 11.83
CA MET A 1 -30.57 -4.93 10.78
C MET A 1 -29.17 -5.50 10.94
N GLY A 2 -28.69 -6.34 10.01
CA GLY A 2 -27.31 -6.85 10.06
C GLY A 2 -26.31 -5.70 10.03
N SER A 3 -25.26 -5.77 10.85
CA SER A 3 -24.23 -4.74 10.94
C SER A 3 -23.64 -4.44 9.55
N ILE A 4 -23.24 -3.18 9.29
CA ILE A 4 -22.58 -2.78 8.03
C ILE A 4 -21.39 -3.71 7.70
N LYS A 5 -20.69 -4.20 8.73
CA LYS A 5 -19.63 -5.22 8.61
C LYS A 5 -20.13 -6.49 7.94
N GLN A 6 -21.26 -7.06 8.40
CA GLN A 6 -21.84 -8.27 7.81
C GLN A 6 -22.22 -8.08 6.34
N LYS A 7 -22.77 -6.91 5.99
CA LYS A 7 -23.09 -6.57 4.60
C LYS A 7 -21.83 -6.47 3.74
N ASN A 8 -20.76 -5.87 4.25
CA ASN A 8 -19.49 -5.76 3.52
C ASN A 8 -18.85 -7.15 3.30
N ILE A 9 -18.91 -8.03 4.30
CA ILE A 9 -18.43 -9.42 4.16
C ILE A 9 -19.22 -10.17 3.08
N GLN A 10 -20.56 -10.03 3.05
CA GLN A 10 -21.40 -10.67 2.03
C GLN A 10 -21.13 -10.19 0.60
N ARG A 11 -20.49 -9.03 0.43
CA ARG A 11 -20.07 -8.51 -0.88
C ARG A 11 -18.75 -9.12 -1.34
N ILE A 12 -18.02 -9.83 -0.48
CA ILE A 12 -16.83 -10.59 -0.88
C ILE A 12 -17.28 -11.95 -1.40
N HIS A 13 -17.17 -12.17 -2.70
CA HIS A 13 -17.63 -13.41 -3.32
C HIS A 13 -16.50 -14.45 -3.39
N HIS A 14 -15.25 -14.00 -3.59
CA HIS A 14 -14.10 -14.88 -3.69
C HIS A 14 -12.85 -14.28 -3.04
N VAL A 15 -11.99 -15.13 -2.49
CA VAL A 15 -10.68 -14.76 -1.95
C VAL A 15 -9.61 -15.68 -2.55
N SER A 16 -8.83 -15.16 -3.48
CA SER A 16 -7.71 -15.87 -4.09
C SER A 16 -6.44 -15.68 -3.25
N GLY A 17 -5.66 -16.75 -3.06
CA GLY A 17 -4.41 -16.70 -2.29
C GLY A 17 -4.61 -16.64 -0.77
N GLU A 18 -5.80 -16.97 -0.28
CA GLU A 18 -6.15 -16.92 1.15
C GLU A 18 -5.18 -17.71 2.05
N HIS A 19 -4.67 -18.85 1.56
CA HIS A 19 -3.72 -19.69 2.29
C HIS A 19 -2.45 -18.92 2.71
N TYR A 20 -1.92 -18.02 1.86
CA TYR A 20 -0.75 -17.21 2.21
C TYR A 20 -0.99 -16.35 3.44
N PHE A 21 -2.21 -15.82 3.60
CA PHE A 21 -2.57 -14.99 4.73
C PHE A 21 -2.69 -15.82 6.02
N HIS A 22 -3.38 -16.95 5.96
CA HIS A 22 -3.51 -17.83 7.13
C HIS A 22 -2.17 -18.44 7.56
N GLU A 23 -1.31 -18.83 6.62
CA GLU A 23 0.05 -19.29 6.92
C GLU A 23 0.89 -18.19 7.58
N ALA A 24 0.79 -16.96 7.08
CA ALA A 24 1.49 -15.81 7.66
C ALA A 24 1.02 -15.50 9.09
N LEU A 25 -0.28 -15.57 9.36
CA LEU A 25 -0.84 -15.42 10.71
C LEU A 25 -0.38 -16.55 11.63
N ALA A 26 -0.42 -17.80 11.16
CA ALA A 26 -0.01 -18.97 11.92
C ALA A 26 1.48 -18.94 12.31
N ALA A 27 2.33 -18.34 11.48
CA ALA A 27 3.76 -18.18 11.75
C ALA A 27 4.06 -17.22 12.94
N LYS A 28 3.10 -16.36 13.34
CA LYS A 28 3.23 -15.40 14.46
C LYS A 28 4.47 -14.50 14.40
N LYS A 29 4.98 -14.22 13.20
CA LYS A 29 6.10 -13.27 12.96
C LYS A 29 5.64 -11.87 12.60
N GLY A 30 4.34 -11.66 12.56
CA GLY A 30 3.69 -10.44 12.10
C GLY A 30 3.42 -10.47 10.61
N VAL A 31 2.45 -9.67 10.18
CA VAL A 31 2.04 -9.58 8.77
C VAL A 31 1.96 -8.10 8.35
N VAL A 32 2.64 -7.77 7.26
CA VAL A 32 2.57 -6.46 6.60
C VAL A 32 1.80 -6.63 5.30
N LEU A 33 0.59 -6.10 5.28
CA LEU A 33 -0.25 -6.03 4.09
C LEU A 33 0.11 -4.78 3.30
N ILE A 34 0.49 -4.96 2.05
CA ILE A 34 0.82 -3.91 1.08
C ILE A 34 -0.43 -3.70 0.21
N LEU A 35 -1.03 -2.52 0.30
CA LEU A 35 -2.25 -2.18 -0.40
C LEU A 35 -2.02 -0.97 -1.31
N PRO A 36 -2.07 -1.09 -2.64
CA PRO A 36 -2.08 0.09 -3.50
C PRO A 36 -3.40 0.83 -3.40
N HIS A 37 -3.41 2.11 -3.78
CA HIS A 37 -4.64 2.86 -4.06
C HIS A 37 -5.26 2.32 -5.37
N PHE A 38 -5.96 1.20 -5.23
CA PHE A 38 -6.42 0.36 -6.33
C PHE A 38 -7.78 -0.26 -5.99
N GLY A 39 -8.70 -0.30 -6.95
CA GLY A 39 -10.01 -0.93 -6.80
C GLY A 39 -10.81 -0.31 -5.65
N THR A 40 -11.41 -1.16 -4.80
CA THR A 40 -12.25 -0.75 -3.66
C THR A 40 -11.68 -1.33 -2.38
N TRP A 41 -10.50 -0.84 -1.98
CA TRP A 41 -9.73 -1.44 -0.90
C TRP A 41 -10.46 -1.43 0.46
N GLU A 42 -11.38 -0.49 0.72
CA GLU A 42 -12.08 -0.43 2.01
C GLU A 42 -12.96 -1.67 2.28
N VAL A 43 -13.43 -2.37 1.25
CA VAL A 43 -14.29 -3.55 1.41
C VAL A 43 -13.54 -4.70 2.08
N MET A 44 -12.22 -4.78 1.93
CA MET A 44 -11.43 -5.88 2.45
C MET A 44 -11.20 -5.80 3.97
N ASN A 45 -11.31 -4.61 4.57
CA ASN A 45 -11.12 -4.44 6.02
C ASN A 45 -12.16 -5.23 6.82
N ALA A 46 -13.40 -5.31 6.31
CA ALA A 46 -14.46 -6.07 6.95
C ALA A 46 -14.13 -7.58 7.00
N TRP A 47 -13.54 -8.12 5.93
CA TRP A 47 -13.07 -9.50 5.85
C TRP A 47 -11.82 -9.72 6.72
N LEU A 48 -10.79 -8.88 6.59
CA LEU A 48 -9.55 -9.00 7.36
C LEU A 48 -9.78 -8.96 8.88
N SER A 49 -10.70 -8.12 9.34
CA SER A 49 -11.06 -7.99 10.77
C SER A 49 -11.78 -9.21 11.35
N GLN A 50 -12.10 -10.23 10.55
CA GLN A 50 -12.56 -11.53 11.05
C GLN A 50 -11.39 -12.42 11.48
N HIS A 51 -10.18 -12.15 11.00
CA HIS A 51 -9.02 -13.03 11.15
C HIS A 51 -7.93 -12.42 12.03
N THR A 52 -7.78 -11.10 12.03
CA THR A 52 -6.72 -10.42 12.78
C THR A 52 -7.10 -8.99 13.13
N GLN A 53 -6.55 -8.48 14.23
CA GLN A 53 -6.62 -7.06 14.54
C GLN A 53 -5.54 -6.32 13.75
N ILE A 54 -5.94 -5.33 12.95
CA ILE A 54 -5.01 -4.53 12.14
C ILE A 54 -4.64 -3.25 12.90
N THR A 55 -3.35 -2.97 13.00
CA THR A 55 -2.82 -1.67 13.46
C THR A 55 -2.44 -0.81 12.26
N ILE A 56 -3.07 0.36 12.11
CA ILE A 56 -3.00 1.19 10.88
C ILE A 56 -2.63 2.64 11.23
N LEU A 57 -1.73 3.23 10.44
CA LEU A 57 -1.43 4.66 10.49
C LEU A 57 -2.66 5.47 10.05
N TYR A 58 -3.06 6.44 10.86
CA TYR A 58 -4.21 7.30 10.58
C TYR A 58 -3.87 8.78 10.76
N LYS A 59 -4.08 9.55 9.69
CA LYS A 59 -4.01 11.01 9.69
C LYS A 59 -5.44 11.55 9.78
N PRO A 60 -5.77 12.37 10.79
CA PRO A 60 -7.10 12.93 10.91
C PRO A 60 -7.53 13.69 9.65
N VAL A 61 -8.78 13.49 9.23
CA VAL A 61 -9.36 14.20 8.08
C VAL A 61 -9.63 15.64 8.49
N LYS A 62 -9.35 16.61 7.60
CA LYS A 62 -9.52 18.05 7.90
C LYS A 62 -10.95 18.42 8.28
N ASN A 63 -11.93 17.77 7.67
CA ASN A 63 -13.34 17.95 7.99
C ASN A 63 -13.72 17.07 9.19
N PRO A 64 -14.18 17.64 10.33
CA PRO A 64 -14.49 16.88 11.54
C PRO A 64 -15.60 15.84 11.39
N ASP A 65 -16.63 16.10 10.57
CA ASP A 65 -17.71 15.15 10.33
C ASP A 65 -17.24 13.95 9.51
N ALA A 66 -16.39 14.21 8.50
CA ALA A 66 -15.74 13.17 7.74
C ALA A 66 -14.75 12.36 8.61
N ASP A 67 -13.99 13.02 9.49
CA ASP A 67 -13.08 12.35 10.43
C ASP A 67 -13.84 11.41 11.36
N ARG A 68 -14.94 11.90 11.97
CA ARG A 68 -15.83 11.09 12.82
C ARG A 68 -16.37 9.88 12.05
N PHE A 69 -16.89 10.10 10.84
CA PHE A 69 -17.42 9.01 10.02
C PHE A 69 -16.39 7.92 9.73
N VAL A 70 -15.15 8.31 9.40
CA VAL A 70 -14.05 7.37 9.12
C VAL A 70 -13.63 6.63 10.40
N ARG A 71 -13.50 7.33 11.52
CA ARG A 71 -13.17 6.71 12.82
C ARG A 71 -14.23 5.72 13.26
N ASP A 72 -15.50 6.05 13.11
CA ASP A 72 -16.61 5.16 13.43
C ASP A 72 -16.58 3.90 12.55
N ALA A 73 -16.24 4.04 11.26
CA ALA A 73 -16.07 2.91 10.36
C ALA A 73 -14.93 1.98 10.80
N ARG A 74 -13.77 2.55 11.12
CA ARG A 74 -12.58 1.78 11.55
C ARG A 74 -12.76 1.15 12.94
N SER A 75 -13.48 1.81 13.83
CA SER A 75 -13.85 1.26 15.15
C SER A 75 -14.74 0.02 15.00
N ARG A 76 -15.73 0.05 14.09
CA ARG A 76 -16.56 -1.13 13.77
C ARG A 76 -15.74 -2.30 13.19
N GLU A 77 -14.62 -2.00 12.55
CA GLU A 77 -13.66 -2.97 12.01
C GLU A 77 -12.63 -3.43 13.06
N GLN A 78 -12.73 -2.96 14.31
CA GLN A 78 -11.78 -3.24 15.40
C GLN A 78 -10.33 -2.85 15.08
N ALA A 79 -10.14 -1.93 14.13
CA ALA A 79 -8.82 -1.46 13.75
C ALA A 79 -8.21 -0.61 14.88
N ASN A 80 -6.94 -0.86 15.18
CA ASN A 80 -6.16 -0.05 16.10
C ASN A 80 -5.51 1.10 15.34
N LEU A 81 -6.06 2.31 15.46
CA LEU A 81 -5.56 3.48 14.75
C LEU A 81 -4.43 4.14 15.54
N VAL A 82 -3.29 4.35 14.87
CA VAL A 82 -2.11 4.97 15.46
C VAL A 82 -1.70 6.21 14.65
N PRO A 83 -1.08 7.23 15.28
CA PRO A 83 -0.76 8.48 14.59
C PRO A 83 0.29 8.30 13.47
N THR A 84 0.30 9.19 12.48
CA THR A 84 1.27 9.18 11.37
C THR A 84 2.61 9.81 11.75
N ASP A 85 3.15 9.43 12.91
CA ASP A 85 4.43 9.90 13.43
C ASP A 85 5.27 8.72 13.96
N GLU A 86 6.44 9.01 14.53
CA GLU A 86 7.32 7.98 15.10
C GLU A 86 6.66 7.12 16.17
N SER A 87 5.75 7.70 16.97
CA SER A 87 5.06 6.96 18.02
C SER A 87 4.12 5.91 17.43
N GLY A 88 3.44 6.22 16.31
CA GLY A 88 2.63 5.25 15.59
C GLY A 88 3.46 4.17 14.91
N VAL A 89 4.61 4.53 14.33
CA VAL A 89 5.56 3.56 13.76
C VAL A 89 6.06 2.59 14.83
N ARG A 90 6.39 3.08 16.03
CA ARG A 90 6.80 2.23 17.17
C ARG A 90 5.68 1.27 17.60
N GLN A 91 4.44 1.73 17.62
CA GLN A 91 3.28 0.89 17.93
C GLN A 91 3.06 -0.21 16.89
N ILE A 92 3.19 0.10 15.60
CA ILE A 92 3.13 -0.91 14.53
C ILE A 92 4.26 -1.94 14.69
N PHE A 93 5.49 -1.48 14.95
CA PHE A 93 6.61 -2.38 15.17
C PHE A 93 6.36 -3.35 16.34
N LYS A 94 5.81 -2.84 17.45
CA LYS A 94 5.41 -3.65 18.60
C LYS A 94 4.33 -4.67 18.22
N ALA A 95 3.30 -4.25 17.49
CA ALA A 95 2.22 -5.13 17.04
C ALA A 95 2.75 -6.28 16.17
N LEU A 96 3.63 -5.97 15.20
CA LEU A 96 4.27 -6.97 14.34
C LEU A 96 5.11 -7.98 15.14
N LYS A 97 5.90 -7.52 16.11
CA LYS A 97 6.68 -8.41 17.01
C LYS A 97 5.80 -9.32 17.86
N GLN A 98 4.55 -8.97 18.09
CA GLN A 98 3.57 -9.79 18.81
C GLN A 98 2.76 -10.72 17.88
N GLY A 99 3.13 -10.80 16.59
CA GLY A 99 2.41 -11.60 15.60
C GLY A 99 1.17 -10.91 15.01
N GLY A 100 0.98 -9.62 15.29
CA GLY A 100 -0.13 -8.83 14.77
C GLY A 100 0.04 -8.39 13.30
N THR A 101 -0.95 -7.68 12.79
CA THR A 101 -1.03 -7.28 11.39
C THR A 101 -1.03 -5.77 11.23
N THR A 102 -0.37 -5.27 10.20
CA THR A 102 -0.46 -3.87 9.76
C THR A 102 -0.81 -3.79 8.28
N ALA A 103 -1.45 -2.70 7.89
CA ALA A 103 -1.82 -2.40 6.51
C ALA A 103 -1.18 -1.06 6.11
N ILE A 104 -0.43 -1.05 5.01
CA ILE A 104 0.30 0.14 4.53
C ILE A 104 -0.05 0.36 3.06
N LEU A 105 -0.32 1.62 2.73
CA LEU A 105 -0.49 2.09 1.37
C LEU A 105 0.80 2.81 0.94
N PRO A 106 1.69 2.16 0.17
CA PRO A 106 3.06 2.64 -0.03
C PRO A 106 3.26 3.47 -1.31
N ASP A 107 2.20 3.67 -2.10
CA ASP A 107 2.25 4.23 -3.45
C ASP A 107 1.99 5.75 -3.52
N HIS A 108 1.78 6.40 -2.37
CA HIS A 108 1.77 7.85 -2.26
C HIS A 108 3.14 8.43 -1.89
N THR A 109 3.36 9.69 -2.26
CA THR A 109 4.57 10.43 -1.90
C THR A 109 4.52 10.82 -0.42
N PRO A 110 5.59 10.58 0.36
CA PRO A 110 5.64 10.99 1.76
C PRO A 110 5.61 12.52 1.88
N ASP A 111 4.97 13.03 2.94
CA ASP A 111 4.89 14.47 3.21
C ASP A 111 6.28 15.09 3.46
N HIS A 112 7.20 14.31 4.04
CA HIS A 112 8.57 14.72 4.36
C HIS A 112 9.57 13.60 4.03
N GLY A 113 10.72 13.99 3.47
CA GLY A 113 11.79 13.06 3.12
C GLY A 113 11.38 12.07 2.03
N GLY A 114 11.86 10.84 2.16
CA GLY A 114 11.66 9.78 1.17
C GLY A 114 12.91 9.56 0.32
N GLU A 115 13.11 8.31 -0.05
CA GLU A 115 14.26 7.87 -0.85
C GLU A 115 13.89 7.88 -2.33
N MET A 116 14.84 8.18 -3.19
CA MET A 116 14.63 8.20 -4.64
C MET A 116 14.66 6.75 -5.15
N VAL A 117 13.48 6.16 -5.30
CA VAL A 117 13.30 4.76 -5.74
C VAL A 117 12.54 4.76 -7.07
N ASN A 118 12.99 3.92 -8.00
CA ASN A 118 12.37 3.82 -9.32
C ASN A 118 10.93 3.30 -9.25
N TYR A 119 10.02 4.00 -9.91
CA TYR A 119 8.62 3.62 -10.13
C TYR A 119 8.29 3.87 -11.60
N PHE A 120 7.95 2.82 -12.35
CA PHE A 120 7.85 2.83 -13.81
C PHE A 120 9.13 3.38 -14.49
N GLY A 121 10.29 3.03 -13.93
CA GLY A 121 11.61 3.47 -14.41
C GLY A 121 11.95 4.93 -14.07
N ILE A 122 11.12 5.64 -13.32
CA ILE A 122 11.35 7.03 -12.94
C ILE A 122 11.72 7.08 -11.45
N PRO A 123 12.87 7.66 -11.07
CA PRO A 123 13.22 7.81 -9.67
C PRO A 123 12.28 8.83 -9.02
N LEU A 124 11.51 8.40 -8.03
CA LEU A 124 10.56 9.22 -7.30
C LEU A 124 10.80 9.14 -5.80
N ALA A 125 10.61 10.24 -5.07
CA ALA A 125 10.62 10.23 -3.62
C ALA A 125 9.54 9.28 -3.08
N SER A 126 9.97 8.31 -2.26
CA SER A 126 9.16 7.16 -1.86
C SER A 126 9.36 6.82 -0.38
N SER A 127 8.30 6.34 0.27
CA SER A 127 8.37 5.92 1.66
C SER A 127 9.03 4.55 1.78
N SER A 128 10.06 4.44 2.61
CA SER A 128 10.74 3.16 2.89
C SER A 128 10.13 2.41 4.09
N LEU A 129 8.96 2.84 4.59
CA LEU A 129 8.38 2.34 5.84
C LEU A 129 8.11 0.83 5.79
N SER A 130 7.45 0.36 4.73
CA SER A 130 7.11 -1.06 4.56
C SER A 130 8.36 -1.94 4.59
N ALA A 131 9.36 -1.60 3.77
CA ALA A 131 10.62 -2.34 3.72
C ALA A 131 11.32 -2.35 5.10
N LYS A 132 11.41 -1.21 5.78
CA LYS A 132 11.99 -1.11 7.13
C LYS A 132 11.28 -2.02 8.15
N LEU A 133 9.95 -2.04 8.14
CA LEU A 133 9.16 -2.90 9.03
C LEU A 133 9.40 -4.37 8.71
N ILE A 134 9.25 -4.77 7.45
CA ILE A 134 9.39 -6.15 6.96
C ILE A 134 10.80 -6.69 7.28
N GLN A 135 11.85 -5.95 6.90
CA GLN A 135 13.23 -6.39 7.07
C GLN A 135 13.66 -6.51 8.53
N LYS A 136 13.25 -5.58 9.40
CA LYS A 136 13.61 -5.59 10.84
C LYS A 136 12.78 -6.58 11.66
N THR A 137 11.52 -6.79 11.31
CA THR A 137 10.64 -7.70 12.05
C THR A 137 10.71 -9.13 11.53
N LYS A 138 11.06 -9.31 10.25
CA LYS A 138 10.90 -10.56 9.49
C LYS A 138 9.42 -10.99 9.39
N ALA A 139 8.51 -10.02 9.46
CA ALA A 139 7.09 -10.19 9.20
C ALA A 139 6.85 -10.60 7.74
N ALA A 140 5.82 -11.40 7.51
CA ALA A 140 5.40 -11.75 6.15
C ALA A 140 4.94 -10.49 5.40
N ALA A 141 5.23 -10.43 4.10
CA ALA A 141 4.84 -9.32 3.22
C ALA A 141 3.88 -9.85 2.14
N LEU A 142 2.65 -9.35 2.14
CA LEU A 142 1.59 -9.78 1.21
C LEU A 142 1.03 -8.57 0.46
N LEU A 143 0.96 -8.66 -0.86
CA LEU A 143 0.24 -7.71 -1.71
C LEU A 143 -1.26 -8.07 -1.67
N LEU A 144 -2.09 -7.11 -1.27
CA LEU A 144 -3.55 -7.28 -1.23
C LEU A 144 -4.23 -6.23 -2.11
N TYR A 145 -5.16 -6.67 -2.94
CA TYR A 145 -6.01 -5.80 -3.74
C TYR A 145 -7.39 -6.40 -3.93
N THR A 146 -8.33 -5.57 -4.38
CA THR A 146 -9.70 -5.98 -4.67
C THR A 146 -10.05 -5.68 -6.11
N LYS A 147 -10.89 -6.53 -6.69
CA LYS A 147 -11.52 -6.29 -8.00
C LYS A 147 -13.02 -6.37 -7.84
N ARG A 148 -13.75 -5.54 -8.57
CA ARG A 148 -15.20 -5.69 -8.69
C ARG A 148 -15.48 -6.83 -9.66
N ASN A 149 -16.38 -7.74 -9.32
CA ASN A 149 -16.79 -8.81 -10.22
C ASN A 149 -18.08 -8.44 -10.96
N ASP A 150 -18.41 -9.22 -11.99
CA ASP A 150 -19.57 -8.99 -12.86
C ASP A 150 -20.92 -9.17 -12.14
N GLN A 151 -20.91 -9.68 -10.91
CA GLN A 151 -22.10 -9.98 -10.10
C GLN A 151 -22.31 -8.95 -8.98
N ASP A 152 -21.85 -7.71 -9.15
CA ASP A 152 -21.94 -6.62 -8.16
C ASP A 152 -21.23 -6.87 -6.82
N GLY A 153 -20.39 -7.90 -6.74
CA GLY A 153 -19.53 -8.19 -5.61
C GLY A 153 -18.07 -7.78 -5.83
N PHE A 154 -17.23 -8.23 -4.91
CA PHE A 154 -15.79 -8.02 -4.94
C PHE A 154 -15.05 -9.33 -4.72
N ASP A 155 -13.91 -9.46 -5.39
CA ASP A 155 -12.95 -10.51 -5.17
C ASP A 155 -11.71 -9.91 -4.50
N ILE A 156 -11.23 -10.55 -3.44
CA ILE A 156 -9.95 -10.22 -2.80
C ILE A 156 -8.88 -11.10 -3.42
N VAL A 157 -7.73 -10.52 -3.74
CA VAL A 157 -6.55 -11.27 -4.19
C VAL A 157 -5.39 -10.98 -3.25
N ILE A 158 -4.76 -12.05 -2.76
CA ILE A 158 -3.61 -12.04 -1.87
C ILE A 158 -2.44 -12.70 -2.62
N GLU A 159 -1.37 -11.95 -2.83
CA GLU A 159 -0.16 -12.42 -3.51
C GLU A 159 1.05 -12.26 -2.57
N PRO A 160 1.98 -13.23 -2.48
CA PRO A 160 3.21 -13.06 -1.74
C PRO A 160 4.11 -12.06 -2.48
N ILE A 161 4.77 -11.17 -1.73
CA ILE A 161 5.81 -10.32 -2.31
C ILE A 161 7.10 -11.11 -2.48
N ASN A 162 7.87 -10.80 -3.54
CA ASN A 162 9.15 -11.44 -3.82
C ASN A 162 10.06 -11.44 -2.56
N PRO A 163 10.56 -12.62 -2.11
CA PRO A 163 11.41 -12.75 -0.92
C PRO A 163 12.69 -11.91 -0.92
N GLN A 164 13.12 -11.37 -2.07
CA GLN A 164 14.21 -10.40 -2.12
C GLN A 164 13.94 -9.14 -1.28
N ILE A 165 12.68 -8.83 -0.94
CA ILE A 165 12.33 -7.73 -0.03
C ILE A 165 13.04 -7.80 1.34
N TYR A 166 13.45 -9.00 1.79
CA TYR A 166 14.12 -9.19 3.07
C TYR A 166 15.63 -8.91 3.03
N GLN A 167 16.19 -8.63 1.86
CA GLN A 167 17.62 -8.46 1.60
C GLN A 167 17.94 -7.01 1.26
N GLY A 168 19.22 -6.65 1.32
CA GLY A 168 19.70 -5.33 0.92
C GLY A 168 19.24 -4.20 1.85
N THR A 169 19.14 -3.01 1.28
CA THR A 169 18.71 -1.79 1.97
C THR A 169 17.19 -1.66 1.99
N ALA A 170 16.68 -0.62 2.66
CA ALA A 170 15.24 -0.35 2.64
C ALA A 170 14.77 0.15 1.28
N GLU A 171 15.66 0.79 0.51
CA GLU A 171 15.47 1.24 -0.85
C GLU A 171 15.31 0.04 -1.80
N ASP A 172 16.15 -0.98 -1.66
CA ASP A 172 16.02 -2.25 -2.39
C ASP A 172 14.66 -2.92 -2.13
N GLY A 173 14.27 -3.01 -0.86
CA GLY A 173 12.96 -3.56 -0.49
C GLY A 173 11.79 -2.72 -1.02
N THR A 174 11.95 -1.40 -1.09
CA THR A 174 10.94 -0.49 -1.66
C THR A 174 10.83 -0.67 -3.18
N LEU A 175 11.94 -0.91 -3.86
CA LEU A 175 11.95 -1.24 -5.29
C LEU A 175 11.20 -2.55 -5.56
N ILE A 176 11.37 -3.58 -4.73
CA ILE A 176 10.59 -4.84 -4.84
C ILE A 176 9.09 -4.58 -4.68
N ILE A 177 8.69 -3.71 -3.76
CA ILE A 177 7.27 -3.29 -3.61
C ILE A 177 6.81 -2.60 -4.89
N HIS A 178 7.55 -1.62 -5.39
CA HIS A 178 7.22 -0.91 -6.63
C HIS A 178 7.05 -1.86 -7.80
N GLN A 179 7.94 -2.84 -7.98
CA GLN A 179 7.83 -3.85 -9.03
C GLN A 179 6.54 -4.68 -8.90
N SER A 180 6.15 -5.04 -7.69
CA SER A 180 4.90 -5.77 -7.42
C SER A 180 3.67 -4.93 -7.79
N LEU A 181 3.69 -3.64 -7.44
CA LEU A 181 2.64 -2.69 -7.82
C LEU A 181 2.59 -2.47 -9.32
N GLU A 182 3.73 -2.31 -9.95
CA GLU A 182 3.90 -2.13 -11.39
C GLU A 182 3.33 -3.29 -12.19
N GLN A 183 3.58 -4.53 -11.75
CA GLN A 183 2.99 -5.73 -12.34
C GLN A 183 1.47 -5.76 -12.18
N LEU A 184 0.95 -5.39 -10.99
CA LEU A 184 -0.49 -5.29 -10.76
C LEU A 184 -1.14 -4.25 -11.68
N ILE A 185 -0.57 -3.05 -11.73
CA ILE A 185 -1.10 -1.94 -12.53
C ILE A 185 -1.05 -2.25 -14.02
N ARG A 186 -0.04 -2.97 -14.51
CA ARG A 186 -0.01 -3.42 -15.92
C ARG A 186 -1.08 -4.46 -16.22
N ARG A 187 -1.44 -5.32 -15.25
CA ARG A 187 -2.52 -6.30 -15.41
C ARG A 187 -3.90 -5.64 -15.46
N TYR A 188 -4.10 -4.57 -14.68
CA TYR A 188 -5.41 -3.94 -14.47
C TYR A 188 -5.29 -2.42 -14.36
N PRO A 189 -4.82 -1.71 -15.41
CA PRO A 189 -4.58 -0.27 -15.33
C PRO A 189 -5.85 0.53 -15.01
N GLU A 190 -7.02 0.07 -15.45
CA GLU A 190 -8.33 0.69 -15.23
C GLU A 190 -8.77 0.76 -13.77
N HIS A 191 -8.15 -0.04 -12.89
CA HIS A 191 -8.50 -0.10 -11.47
C HIS A 191 -7.58 0.73 -10.58
N TYR A 192 -6.46 1.22 -11.11
CA TYR A 192 -5.54 2.07 -10.33
C TYR A 192 -6.08 3.49 -10.20
N HIS A 193 -5.89 4.11 -9.03
CA HIS A 193 -6.39 5.46 -8.76
C HIS A 193 -5.46 6.55 -9.34
N TRP A 194 -5.51 6.72 -10.67
CA TRP A 194 -4.61 7.61 -11.43
C TRP A 194 -4.71 9.12 -11.11
N SER A 195 -5.71 9.56 -10.34
CA SER A 195 -5.90 10.98 -10.00
C SER A 195 -4.77 11.54 -9.12
N TYR A 196 -4.03 10.68 -8.41
CA TYR A 196 -2.92 11.13 -7.57
C TYR A 196 -1.72 11.54 -8.42
N LYS A 197 -1.20 12.76 -8.20
CA LYS A 197 -0.07 13.35 -8.94
C LYS A 197 1.29 12.74 -8.56
N ARG A 198 1.41 11.41 -8.58
CA ARG A 198 2.55 10.62 -8.09
C ARG A 198 3.90 11.01 -8.73
N PHE A 199 3.89 11.29 -10.02
CA PHE A 199 5.11 11.56 -10.79
C PHE A 199 5.70 12.96 -10.53
N SER A 200 4.99 13.83 -9.80
CA SER A 200 5.53 15.13 -9.33
C SER A 200 6.55 15.01 -8.19
N ALA A 201 6.78 13.80 -7.70
CA ALA A 201 7.69 13.46 -6.60
C ALA A 201 9.17 13.40 -7.01
N ASN A 202 9.50 13.83 -8.22
CA ASN A 202 10.87 14.12 -8.63
C ASN A 202 11.02 15.64 -8.81
N LYS A 203 12.13 16.22 -8.34
CA LYS A 203 12.37 17.67 -8.42
C LYS A 203 12.30 18.20 -9.86
N ALA A 204 12.81 17.45 -10.84
CA ALA A 204 12.75 17.81 -12.26
C ALA A 204 11.33 17.72 -12.84
N LEU A 205 10.46 16.91 -12.22
CA LEU A 205 9.10 16.65 -12.70
C LEU A 205 8.03 17.41 -11.88
N LYS A 206 8.40 18.35 -11.01
CA LYS A 206 7.48 18.95 -10.04
C LYS A 206 6.24 19.60 -10.66
N LYS A 207 6.36 20.12 -11.88
CA LYS A 207 5.32 20.87 -12.61
C LYS A 207 4.74 20.14 -13.82
N ILE A 208 5.03 18.84 -14.01
CA ILE A 208 4.61 18.12 -15.24
C ILE A 208 3.09 18.10 -15.47
N TYR A 209 2.29 18.28 -14.41
CA TYR A 209 0.84 18.30 -14.50
C TYR A 209 0.26 19.70 -14.80
N ASP A 210 1.11 20.72 -14.90
CA ASP A 210 0.72 22.12 -15.07
C ASP A 210 1.26 22.71 -16.39
N ILE A 211 1.81 21.86 -17.27
CA ILE A 211 2.39 22.20 -18.59
C ILE A 211 1.73 21.36 -19.70
N ASP A 212 2.09 21.63 -20.95
CA ASP A 212 1.62 20.85 -22.10
C ASP A 212 2.00 19.36 -21.98
N GLU A 213 1.12 18.47 -22.42
CA GLU A 213 1.30 17.02 -22.30
C GLU A 213 2.55 16.53 -23.02
N LYS A 214 2.85 17.06 -24.22
CA LYS A 214 4.03 16.66 -24.98
C LYS A 214 5.30 17.09 -24.26
N GLU A 215 5.34 18.32 -23.76
CA GLU A 215 6.47 18.83 -22.97
C GLU A 215 6.66 18.01 -21.67
N ALA A 216 5.56 17.63 -21.02
CA ALA A 216 5.59 16.79 -19.83
C ALA A 216 6.19 15.40 -20.12
N LEU A 217 5.79 14.77 -21.22
CA LEU A 217 6.30 13.46 -21.63
C LEU A 217 7.78 13.52 -22.00
N GLU A 218 8.23 14.56 -22.72
CA GLU A 218 9.65 14.78 -23.03
C GLU A 218 10.50 14.87 -21.75
N LYS A 219 10.06 15.65 -20.74
CA LYS A 219 10.74 15.73 -19.44
C LYS A 219 10.76 14.39 -18.69
N VAL A 220 9.67 13.64 -18.76
CA VAL A 220 9.59 12.32 -18.14
C VAL A 220 10.59 11.35 -18.78
N ASP A 221 10.70 11.36 -20.10
CA ASP A 221 11.63 10.52 -20.85
C ASP A 221 13.09 10.90 -20.58
N GLU A 222 13.40 12.20 -20.51
CA GLU A 222 14.73 12.68 -20.09
C GLU A 222 15.15 12.13 -18.72
N VAL A 223 14.27 12.25 -17.72
CA VAL A 223 14.53 11.75 -16.36
C VAL A 223 14.67 10.23 -16.34
N ARG A 224 13.82 9.51 -17.08
CA ARG A 224 13.89 8.05 -17.20
C ARG A 224 15.23 7.60 -17.80
N ASN A 225 15.66 8.25 -18.88
CA ASN A 225 16.91 7.92 -19.58
C ASN A 225 18.14 8.21 -18.70
N GLN A 226 18.15 9.32 -17.97
CA GLN A 226 19.22 9.64 -17.02
C GLN A 226 19.34 8.60 -15.91
N ALA A 227 18.20 8.12 -15.37
CA ALA A 227 18.18 7.10 -14.33
C ALA A 227 18.73 5.75 -14.81
N MET A 228 18.43 5.36 -16.06
CA MET A 228 18.95 4.15 -16.68
C MET A 228 20.47 4.21 -16.90
N GLN A 229 21.01 5.37 -17.29
CA GLN A 229 22.44 5.55 -17.50
C GLN A 229 23.25 5.45 -16.19
N GLN A 230 22.70 5.92 -15.07
CA GLN A 230 23.34 5.84 -13.75
C GLN A 230 23.41 4.42 -13.17
N HIS A 231 22.58 3.48 -13.64
CA HIS A 231 22.61 2.07 -13.21
C HIS A 231 23.54 1.19 -14.05
N ASN A 232 24.07 1.70 -15.16
CA ASN A 232 24.95 0.97 -16.09
C ASN A 232 26.44 1.35 -15.92
N ILE A 233 26.81 2.02 -14.82
CA ILE A 233 28.17 2.39 -14.43
C ILE A 233 28.43 1.82 -13.05
#